data_AF-A0A8T1WED3-F1
#
_entry.id   AF-A0A8T1WED3-F1
#
_cell.length_a   1.000
_cell.length_b   1.000
_cell.length_c   1.000
_cell.angle_alpha   90.00
_cell.angle_beta   90.00
_cell.angle_gamma   90.00
#
_symmetry.space_group_name_H-M   'P 1'
#
loop_
_entity.id
_entity.type
_entity.pdbx_description
1 polymer ?
#
loop_
_entity_poly.entity_id
_entity_poly.type
_entity_poly.pdbx_seq_one_letter_code
_entity_poly.pdbx_strand_id
1 'polypeptide(L)'
;MLNSSSTHERMSPPPSPRVRKLDVVDLQGSSSRDPSQKDLGHVILDTLQQRVAITSLRSLFSCVGVGETEPFSLPPQHRMLARMKTNASYFLTNYLLLTVGVFGFLLMFFHPIQLLVCIVVAYGWHIFLTKKEIPTEKLEVFGRRLSEQDILLAATGSTMVFLLFFVLPTVIFALSVSWLASAAHALLRNNRLKDDSFDKRKGSAASAKVEELV
;
A
#
# COMPACT_ATOMS: atom_id res chain seq x y z
N MET A 1 16.97 -97.91 22.67
CA MET A 1 17.45 -97.94 24.07
C MET A 1 18.93 -97.55 24.06
N LEU A 2 19.33 -96.64 24.97
CA LEU A 2 20.70 -96.34 25.45
C LEU A 2 21.60 -95.36 24.65
N ASN A 3 21.48 -94.08 25.02
CA ASN A 3 22.52 -93.19 25.60
C ASN A 3 24.02 -93.38 25.24
N SER A 4 24.68 -92.32 24.73
CA SER A 4 25.68 -91.52 25.47
C SER A 4 26.68 -90.76 24.55
N SER A 5 27.07 -89.57 25.03
CA SER A 5 28.31 -88.78 24.73
C SER A 5 28.28 -87.90 23.48
N SER A 6 28.78 -86.66 23.42
CA SER A 6 29.25 -85.62 24.36
C SER A 6 29.77 -84.45 23.48
N THR A 7 29.87 -83.22 24.02
CA THR A 7 30.70 -82.07 23.54
C THR A 7 30.27 -81.38 22.21
N HIS A 8 30.39 -80.07 21.94
CA HIS A 8 30.92 -78.88 22.61
C HIS A 8 30.42 -77.61 21.82
N GLU A 9 30.31 -76.48 22.51
CA GLU A 9 30.50 -75.08 22.04
C GLU A 9 29.42 -74.15 21.44
N ARG A 10 29.49 -72.92 22.01
CA ARG A 10 29.31 -71.57 21.47
C ARG A 10 27.91 -70.92 21.43
N MET A 11 27.61 -70.32 22.58
CA MET A 11 27.26 -68.90 22.82
C MET A 11 26.58 -68.09 21.69
N SER A 12 25.43 -67.52 22.03
CA SER A 12 25.09 -66.12 21.72
C SER A 12 24.26 -65.52 22.87
N PRO A 13 24.63 -64.33 23.39
CA PRO A 13 23.98 -63.72 24.56
C PRO A 13 22.61 -63.08 24.25
N PRO A 14 21.77 -62.87 25.29
CA PRO A 14 20.36 -62.51 25.15
C PRO A 14 20.12 -61.05 24.68
N PRO A 15 18.95 -60.76 24.06
CA PRO A 15 18.61 -59.43 23.59
C PRO A 15 18.32 -58.46 24.76
N SER A 16 18.96 -57.29 24.70
CA SER A 16 18.85 -56.18 25.64
C SER A 16 17.47 -55.47 25.63
N PRO A 17 17.08 -54.80 26.73
CA PRO A 17 15.72 -54.31 26.95
C PRO A 17 15.40 -53.03 26.16
N ARG A 18 14.14 -52.93 25.70
CA ARG A 18 13.53 -51.72 25.12
C ARG A 18 13.63 -50.54 26.08
N VAL A 19 14.45 -49.55 25.73
CA VAL A 19 14.42 -48.22 26.36
C VAL A 19 13.20 -47.47 25.82
N ARG A 20 12.21 -47.30 26.70
CA ARG A 20 11.05 -46.42 26.54
C ARG A 20 11.56 -44.97 26.43
N LYS A 21 11.51 -44.37 25.23
CA LYS A 21 11.66 -42.92 25.11
C LYS A 21 10.46 -42.27 25.78
N LEU A 22 10.73 -41.47 26.82
CA LEU A 22 9.79 -40.48 27.34
C LEU A 22 9.59 -39.44 26.23
N ASP A 23 8.36 -39.31 25.74
CA ASP A 23 7.96 -38.15 24.95
C ASP A 23 7.82 -36.97 25.90
N VAL A 24 8.75 -36.01 25.76
CA VAL A 24 8.67 -34.71 26.41
C VAL A 24 7.63 -33.90 25.65
N VAL A 25 6.53 -33.66 26.35
CA VAL A 25 5.40 -32.81 25.97
C VAL A 25 5.81 -31.33 26.02
N ASP A 26 5.37 -30.62 24.98
CA ASP A 26 5.11 -29.17 24.84
C ASP A 26 6.22 -28.12 24.96
N LEU A 27 6.46 -27.42 23.85
CA LEU A 27 6.16 -25.98 23.69
C LEU A 27 6.41 -25.54 22.23
N GLN A 28 5.58 -26.04 21.31
CA GLN A 28 5.42 -25.40 20.00
C GLN A 28 4.53 -24.17 20.20
N GLY A 29 5.14 -23.00 20.30
CA GLY A 29 4.44 -21.71 20.30
C GLY A 29 3.56 -21.59 19.06
N SER A 30 2.26 -21.74 19.26
CA SER A 30 1.20 -21.36 18.34
C SER A 30 1.39 -19.89 17.93
N SER A 31 1.91 -19.66 16.72
CA SER A 31 1.66 -18.43 15.97
C SER A 31 0.59 -18.76 14.94
N SER A 32 -0.66 -18.77 15.40
CA SER A 32 -1.86 -18.74 14.56
C SER A 32 -1.88 -17.44 13.74
N ARG A 33 -1.08 -17.40 12.67
CA ARG A 33 -1.28 -16.43 11.58
C ARG A 33 -2.32 -17.02 10.64
N ASP A 34 -3.50 -16.42 10.72
CA ASP A 34 -4.69 -16.76 9.97
C ASP A 34 -4.39 -16.85 8.44
N PRO A 35 -4.52 -18.02 7.80
CA PRO A 35 -4.34 -18.15 6.35
C PRO A 35 -5.39 -17.32 5.58
N SER A 36 -6.55 -17.05 6.20
CA SER A 36 -7.62 -16.23 5.65
C SER A 36 -7.17 -14.79 5.36
N GLN A 37 -6.31 -14.20 6.21
CA GLN A 37 -5.88 -12.80 6.05
C GLN A 37 -4.93 -12.60 4.85
N LYS A 38 -4.08 -13.59 4.57
CA LYS A 38 -3.18 -13.56 3.40
C LYS A 38 -3.96 -13.79 2.11
N ASP A 39 -4.88 -14.75 2.11
CA ASP A 39 -5.75 -15.02 0.97
C ASP A 39 -6.67 -13.84 0.65
N LEU A 40 -7.26 -13.20 1.66
CA LEU A 40 -8.09 -12.00 1.47
C LEU A 40 -7.27 -10.83 0.90
N GLY A 41 -6.03 -10.67 1.37
CA GLY A 41 -5.09 -9.67 0.86
C GLY A 41 -4.76 -9.90 -0.61
N HIS A 42 -4.44 -11.14 -0.99
CA HIS A 42 -4.18 -11.50 -2.39
C HIS A 42 -5.42 -11.31 -3.27
N VAL A 43 -6.61 -11.74 -2.81
CA VAL A 43 -7.86 -11.55 -3.57
C VAL A 43 -8.19 -10.06 -3.76
N ILE A 44 -7.98 -9.22 -2.76
CA ILE A 44 -8.18 -7.77 -2.87
C ILE A 44 -7.14 -7.15 -3.80
N LEU A 45 -5.86 -7.52 -3.66
CA LEU A 45 -4.78 -7.03 -4.52
C LEU A 45 -4.98 -7.45 -5.98
N ASP A 46 -5.42 -8.67 -6.23
CA ASP A 46 -5.70 -9.20 -7.56
C ASP A 46 -6.92 -8.49 -8.17
N THR A 47 -7.97 -8.27 -7.37
CA THR A 47 -9.15 -7.50 -7.78
C THR A 47 -8.80 -6.05 -8.12
N LEU A 48 -7.87 -5.44 -7.37
CA LEU A 48 -7.37 -4.10 -7.63
C LEU A 48 -6.48 -4.07 -8.87
N GLN A 49 -5.52 -4.99 -9.00
CA GLN A 49 -4.62 -5.08 -10.16
C GLN A 49 -5.40 -5.30 -11.46
N GLN A 50 -6.38 -6.20 -11.44
CA GLN A 50 -7.18 -6.54 -12.61
C GLN A 50 -8.10 -5.39 -13.06
N ARG A 51 -8.54 -4.53 -12.13
CA ARG A 51 -9.32 -3.32 -12.45
C ARG A 51 -8.46 -2.13 -12.88
N VAL A 52 -7.21 -2.06 -12.46
CA VAL A 52 -6.34 -0.90 -12.66
C VAL A 52 -5.68 -0.86 -14.05
N ALA A 53 -5.40 -1.99 -14.72
CA ALA A 53 -4.54 -1.95 -15.92
C ALA A 53 -5.25 -1.55 -17.23
N ILE A 54 -6.45 -2.06 -17.51
CA ILE A 54 -7.11 -1.87 -18.83
C ILE A 54 -8.31 -0.92 -18.75
N THR A 55 -9.06 -0.94 -17.65
CA THR A 55 -10.18 -0.02 -17.43
C THR A 55 -9.70 1.39 -17.14
N SER A 56 -8.56 1.56 -16.45
CA SER A 56 -8.05 2.91 -16.13
C SER A 56 -7.69 3.70 -17.36
N LEU A 57 -7.09 3.10 -18.41
CA LEU A 57 -6.75 3.83 -19.63
C LEU A 57 -8.00 4.36 -20.35
N ARG A 58 -9.06 3.55 -20.48
CA ARG A 58 -10.37 4.03 -20.98
C ARG A 58 -11.01 5.06 -20.04
N SER A 59 -10.84 4.89 -18.73
CA SER A 59 -11.30 5.84 -17.71
C SER A 59 -10.55 7.18 -17.75
N LEU A 60 -9.28 7.21 -18.17
CA LEU A 60 -8.51 8.46 -18.33
C LEU A 60 -9.05 9.31 -19.47
N PHE A 61 -9.35 8.72 -20.63
CA PHE A 61 -10.01 9.44 -21.72
C PHE A 61 -11.39 9.97 -21.31
N SER A 62 -12.15 9.17 -20.57
CA SER A 62 -13.39 9.61 -19.94
C SER A 62 -13.12 10.75 -18.96
N CYS A 63 -12.10 10.67 -18.11
CA CYS A 63 -11.72 11.69 -17.12
C CYS A 63 -11.35 13.02 -17.77
N VAL A 64 -10.67 13.00 -18.92
CA VAL A 64 -10.34 14.22 -19.67
C VAL A 64 -11.55 14.75 -20.45
N GLY A 65 -12.49 13.88 -20.83
CA GLY A 65 -13.71 14.27 -21.54
C GLY A 65 -13.56 14.20 -23.05
N VAL A 66 -12.63 13.34 -23.51
CA VAL A 66 -12.39 13.13 -24.94
C VAL A 66 -13.63 12.51 -25.58
N GLY A 67 -14.24 13.22 -26.52
CA GLY A 67 -15.44 12.78 -27.24
C GLY A 67 -16.77 13.31 -26.66
N GLU A 68 -16.74 14.19 -25.67
CA GLU A 68 -17.94 14.85 -25.12
C GLU A 68 -18.12 16.27 -25.66
N THR A 69 -19.36 16.70 -25.86
CA THR A 69 -19.70 18.02 -26.42
C THR A 69 -19.61 19.17 -25.41
N GLU A 70 -19.85 18.91 -24.12
CA GLU A 70 -19.74 19.88 -23.01
C GLU A 70 -19.11 19.20 -21.77
N PRO A 71 -17.80 18.89 -21.78
CA PRO A 71 -17.14 18.14 -20.71
C PRO A 71 -16.97 18.96 -19.42
N PHE A 72 -16.88 20.28 -19.51
CA PHE A 72 -16.69 21.16 -18.35
C PHE A 72 -17.82 22.19 -18.25
N SER A 73 -18.44 22.29 -17.09
CA SER A 73 -19.48 23.27 -16.80
C SER A 73 -19.46 23.68 -15.33
N LEU A 74 -19.76 24.96 -15.07
CA LEU A 74 -19.88 25.47 -13.71
C LEU A 74 -21.25 25.08 -13.13
N PRO A 75 -21.31 24.25 -12.07
CA PRO A 75 -22.59 23.93 -11.42
C PRO A 75 -23.18 25.15 -10.69
N PRO A 76 -24.51 25.21 -10.56
CA PRO A 76 -25.14 26.14 -9.61
C PRO A 76 -24.76 25.79 -8.16
N GLN A 77 -24.73 26.80 -7.28
CA GLN A 77 -24.17 26.71 -5.93
C GLN A 77 -24.69 25.52 -5.10
N HIS A 78 -25.99 25.21 -5.20
CA HIS A 78 -26.62 24.12 -4.43
C HIS A 78 -26.18 22.72 -4.88
N ARG A 79 -25.66 22.55 -6.10
CA ARG A 79 -25.21 21.24 -6.63
C ARG A 79 -23.69 21.06 -6.61
N MET A 80 -22.92 22.08 -6.23
CA MET A 80 -21.44 22.01 -6.23
C MET A 80 -20.92 20.81 -5.42
N LEU A 81 -21.36 20.67 -4.16
CA LEU A 81 -20.92 19.58 -3.28
C LEU A 81 -21.36 18.20 -3.75
N ALA A 82 -22.59 18.07 -4.25
CA ALA A 82 -23.11 16.81 -4.78
C ALA A 82 -22.31 16.35 -6.00
N ARG A 83 -22.01 17.28 -6.93
CA ARG A 83 -21.19 17.00 -8.11
C ARG A 83 -19.76 16.63 -7.74
N MET A 84 -19.13 17.39 -6.84
CA MET A 84 -17.78 17.08 -6.36
C MET A 84 -17.71 15.69 -5.71
N LYS A 85 -18.65 15.32 -4.83
CA LYS A 85 -18.68 14.00 -4.18
C LYS A 85 -18.82 12.86 -5.18
N THR A 86 -19.74 13.01 -6.14
CA THR A 86 -19.99 12.01 -7.16
C THR A 86 -18.80 11.86 -8.13
N ASN A 87 -18.19 12.96 -8.54
CA ASN A 87 -17.01 12.92 -9.40
C ASN A 87 -15.77 12.43 -8.66
N ALA A 88 -15.64 12.74 -7.36
CA ALA A 88 -14.56 12.23 -6.54
C ALA A 88 -14.62 10.72 -6.35
N SER A 89 -15.80 10.14 -6.15
CA SER A 89 -15.93 8.68 -6.07
C SER A 89 -15.75 8.02 -7.45
N TYR A 90 -16.24 8.65 -8.52
CA TYR A 90 -16.14 8.11 -9.87
C TYR A 90 -14.72 8.12 -10.44
N PHE A 91 -13.96 9.21 -10.22
CA PHE A 91 -12.60 9.38 -10.75
C PHE A 91 -11.50 9.18 -9.70
N LEU A 92 -11.80 8.53 -8.56
CA LEU A 92 -10.86 8.35 -7.44
C LEU A 92 -9.50 7.78 -7.90
N THR A 93 -9.52 6.72 -8.70
CA THR A 93 -8.30 6.07 -9.22
C THR A 93 -7.47 7.03 -10.07
N ASN A 94 -8.11 7.91 -10.85
CA ASN A 94 -7.41 8.89 -11.69
C ASN A 94 -6.79 9.99 -10.84
N TYR A 95 -7.45 10.42 -9.77
CA TYR A 95 -6.90 11.41 -8.83
C TYR A 95 -5.74 10.84 -8.02
N LEU A 96 -5.82 9.57 -7.63
CA LEU A 96 -4.69 8.85 -7.02
C LEU A 96 -3.50 8.76 -8.00
N LEU A 97 -3.76 8.40 -9.26
CA LEU A 97 -2.72 8.33 -10.28
C LEU A 97 -2.07 9.70 -10.55
N LEU A 98 -2.88 10.76 -10.62
CA LEU A 98 -2.38 12.14 -10.71
C LEU A 98 -1.49 12.49 -9.51
N THR A 99 -1.92 12.13 -8.30
CA THR A 99 -1.17 12.41 -7.07
C THR A 99 0.18 11.69 -7.05
N VAL A 100 0.19 10.39 -7.35
CA VAL A 100 1.43 9.61 -7.44
C VAL A 100 2.32 10.12 -8.57
N GLY A 101 1.74 10.45 -9.72
CA GLY A 101 2.47 11.01 -10.87
C GLY A 101 3.14 12.34 -10.55
N VAL A 102 2.42 13.28 -9.94
CA VAL A 102 2.97 14.57 -9.49
C VAL A 102 4.07 14.37 -8.45
N PHE A 103 3.84 13.53 -7.44
CA PHE A 103 4.84 13.25 -6.41
C PHE A 103 6.11 12.62 -6.99
N GLY A 104 5.97 11.60 -7.85
CA GLY A 104 7.10 10.95 -8.53
C GLY A 104 7.85 11.90 -9.45
N PHE A 105 7.13 12.74 -10.20
CA PHE A 105 7.72 13.76 -11.05
C PHE A 105 8.52 14.80 -10.24
N LEU A 106 7.99 15.26 -9.10
CA LEU A 106 8.69 16.17 -8.19
C LEU A 106 9.98 15.55 -7.65
N LEU A 107 9.94 14.29 -7.21
CA LEU A 107 11.13 13.59 -6.72
C LEU A 107 12.18 13.37 -7.82
N MET A 108 11.75 12.99 -9.02
CA MET A 108 12.67 12.65 -10.11
C MET A 108 13.36 13.88 -10.71
N PHE A 109 12.62 14.97 -10.92
CA PHE A 109 13.15 16.15 -11.61
C PHE A 109 13.63 17.26 -10.68
N PHE A 110 12.90 17.54 -9.60
CA PHE A 110 13.21 18.69 -8.72
C PHE A 110 14.02 18.29 -7.48
N HIS A 111 13.88 17.04 -7.02
CA HIS A 111 14.54 16.57 -5.80
C HIS A 111 15.32 15.25 -5.99
N PRO A 112 16.23 15.14 -7.00
CA PRO A 112 16.95 13.90 -7.26
C PRO A 112 17.84 13.46 -6.08
N ILE A 113 18.42 14.42 -5.36
CA ILE A 113 19.24 14.16 -4.17
C ILE A 113 18.39 13.57 -3.04
N GLN A 114 17.19 14.11 -2.83
CA GLN A 114 16.26 13.59 -1.82
C GLN A 114 15.86 12.15 -2.11
N LEU A 115 15.56 11.84 -3.36
CA LEU A 115 15.28 10.48 -3.80
C LEU A 115 16.47 9.55 -3.51
N LEU A 116 17.69 9.97 -3.87
CA LEU A 116 18.92 9.21 -3.60
C LEU A 116 19.13 8.95 -2.11
N VAL A 117 18.98 9.98 -1.27
CA VAL A 117 19.15 9.84 0.19
C VAL A 117 18.08 8.90 0.75
N CYS A 118 16.82 9.00 0.30
CA CYS A 118 15.77 8.05 0.68
C CYS A 118 16.15 6.61 0.31
N ILE A 119 16.72 6.37 -0.87
CA ILE A 119 17.18 5.04 -1.29
C ILE A 119 18.32 4.55 -0.39
N VAL A 120 19.32 5.39 -0.09
CA VAL A 120 20.44 5.03 0.79
C VAL A 120 19.96 4.73 2.20
N VAL A 121 19.06 5.54 2.75
CA VAL A 121 18.46 5.31 4.07
C VAL A 121 17.64 4.02 4.09
N ALA A 122 16.82 3.77 3.08
CA ALA A 122 16.05 2.54 2.95
C ALA A 122 16.96 1.30 2.85
N TYR A 123 18.04 1.39 2.07
CA TYR A 123 19.04 0.33 1.98
C TYR A 123 19.78 0.13 3.31
N GLY A 124 20.13 1.22 4.00
CA GLY A 124 20.73 1.20 5.33
C GLY A 124 19.84 0.45 6.34
N TRP A 125 18.54 0.76 6.34
CA TRP A 125 17.54 0.03 7.14
C TRP A 125 17.42 -1.42 6.74
N HIS A 126 17.40 -1.74 5.44
CA HIS A 126 17.36 -3.12 4.97
C HIS A 126 18.55 -3.93 5.50
N ILE A 127 19.77 -3.38 5.42
CA ILE A 127 20.97 -4.03 5.98
C ILE A 127 20.89 -4.12 7.50
N PHE A 128 20.47 -3.05 8.17
CA PHE A 128 20.33 -3.01 9.63
C PHE A 128 19.35 -4.06 10.15
N LEU A 129 18.21 -4.24 9.48
CA LEU A 129 17.18 -5.21 9.86
C LEU A 129 17.54 -6.66 9.48
N THR A 130 18.38 -6.87 8.47
CA THR A 130 18.76 -8.21 8.00
C THR A 130 19.96 -8.78 8.78
N LYS A 131 20.82 -7.92 9.33
CA LYS A 131 21.96 -8.36 10.14
C LYS A 131 21.50 -8.69 11.57
N LYS A 132 21.74 -9.93 12.00
CA LYS A 132 21.36 -10.44 13.33
C LYS A 132 22.18 -9.89 14.49
N GLU A 133 23.44 -9.54 14.23
CA GLU A 133 24.38 -9.08 15.25
C GLU A 133 25.01 -7.78 14.77
N ILE A 134 24.76 -6.72 15.53
CA ILE A 134 25.45 -5.45 15.37
C ILE A 134 26.64 -5.52 16.33
N PRO A 135 27.90 -5.43 15.86
CA PRO A 135 29.05 -5.40 16.76
C PRO A 135 29.06 -4.09 17.56
N THR A 136 28.27 -4.05 18.63
CA THR A 136 28.13 -2.94 19.59
C THR A 136 29.34 -2.85 20.53
N GLU A 137 30.09 -3.94 20.63
CA GLU A 137 31.31 -4.09 21.44
C GLU A 137 32.46 -3.13 21.08
N LYS A 138 32.39 -2.40 19.96
CA LYS A 138 33.39 -1.40 19.56
C LYS A 138 32.86 0.03 19.41
N LEU A 139 31.56 0.27 19.67
CA LEU A 139 30.94 1.60 19.54
C LEU A 139 30.89 2.29 20.90
N GLU A 140 31.99 2.94 21.26
CA GLU A 140 32.07 3.81 22.44
C GLU A 140 31.99 5.27 22.00
N VAL A 141 30.96 5.99 22.47
CA VAL A 141 30.80 7.44 22.26
C VAL A 141 30.94 8.10 23.63
N PHE A 142 31.84 9.08 23.74
CA PHE A 142 32.12 9.79 25.00
C PHE A 142 32.48 8.87 26.20
N GLY A 143 33.10 7.71 25.94
CA GLY A 143 33.48 6.74 26.97
C GLY A 143 32.32 5.90 27.52
N ARG A 144 31.12 5.98 26.92
CA ARG A 144 29.98 5.11 27.22
C ARG A 144 29.77 4.12 26.08
N ARG A 145 29.61 2.84 26.43
CA ARG A 145 29.22 1.78 25.49
C ARG A 145 27.79 2.01 25.05
N LEU A 146 27.58 2.11 23.73
CA LEU A 146 26.25 2.24 23.16
C LEU A 146 25.54 0.88 23.18
N SER A 147 24.36 0.84 23.78
CA SER A 147 23.47 -0.32 23.68
C SER A 147 22.85 -0.40 22.27
N GLU A 148 22.43 -1.59 21.86
CA GLU A 148 21.66 -1.78 20.62
C GLU A 148 20.41 -0.91 20.59
N GLN A 149 19.77 -0.70 21.75
CA GLN A 149 18.61 0.17 21.91
C GLN A 149 18.94 1.64 21.63
N ASP A 150 20.11 2.11 22.07
CA ASP A 150 20.54 3.50 21.85
C ASP A 150 20.80 3.76 20.35
N ILE A 151 21.39 2.78 19.66
CA ILE A 151 21.66 2.85 18.22
C ILE A 151 20.36 2.86 17.44
N LEU A 152 19.42 1.97 17.77
CA LEU A 152 18.11 1.92 17.12
C LEU A 152 17.33 3.23 17.35
N LEU A 153 17.36 3.76 18.57
CA LEU A 153 16.70 5.01 18.91
C LEU A 153 17.30 6.20 18.16
N ALA A 154 18.64 6.27 18.08
CA ALA A 154 19.34 7.31 17.32
C ALA A 154 19.09 7.20 15.80
N ALA A 155 19.12 5.99 15.24
CA ALA A 155 18.81 5.74 13.82
C ALA A 155 17.36 6.09 13.48
N THR A 156 16.41 5.73 14.34
CA THR A 156 14.99 6.05 14.18
C THR A 156 14.76 7.55 14.31
N GLY A 157 15.32 8.18 15.35
CA GLY A 157 15.21 9.62 15.59
C GLY A 157 15.79 10.45 14.45
N SER A 158 16.98 10.09 13.96
CA SER A 158 17.59 10.76 12.80
C SER A 158 16.77 10.58 11.52
N THR A 159 16.24 9.38 11.28
CA THR A 159 15.34 9.13 10.15
C THR A 159 14.05 9.95 10.26
N MET A 160 13.46 10.07 11.46
CA MET A 160 12.27 10.91 11.69
C MET A 160 12.53 12.39 11.40
N VAL A 161 13.64 12.93 11.90
CA VAL A 161 14.04 14.31 11.61
C VAL A 161 14.24 14.51 10.10
N PHE A 162 14.94 13.58 9.44
CA PHE A 162 15.11 13.62 7.98
C PHE A 162 13.78 13.61 7.24
N LEU A 163 12.86 12.70 7.57
CA LEU A 163 11.54 12.64 6.94
C LEU A 163 10.73 13.91 7.17
N LEU A 164 10.76 14.47 8.39
CA LEU A 164 9.96 15.63 8.76
C LEU A 164 10.45 16.92 8.11
N PHE A 165 11.75 17.14 8.00
CA PHE A 165 12.28 18.39 7.44
C PHE A 165 12.61 18.31 5.96
N PHE A 166 12.91 17.12 5.44
CA PHE A 166 13.36 16.94 4.06
C PHE A 166 12.29 16.35 3.15
N VAL A 167 11.51 15.38 3.64
CA VAL A 167 10.50 14.69 2.81
C VAL A 167 9.11 15.30 2.92
N LEU A 168 8.70 15.67 4.13
CA LEU A 168 7.37 16.19 4.42
C LEU A 168 7.00 17.43 3.59
N PRO A 169 7.88 18.44 3.38
CA PRO A 169 7.52 19.60 2.57
C PRO A 169 7.14 19.22 1.14
N THR A 170 7.91 18.31 0.53
CA THR A 170 7.64 17.79 -0.83
C THR A 170 6.31 17.04 -0.88
N VAL A 171 6.02 16.21 0.14
CA VAL A 171 4.76 15.49 0.26
C VAL A 171 3.59 16.45 0.39
N ILE A 172 3.67 17.44 1.28
CA ILE A 172 2.60 18.44 1.49
C ILE A 172 2.35 19.23 0.21
N PHE A 173 3.41 19.64 -0.48
CA PHE A 173 3.31 20.37 -1.75
C PHE A 173 2.64 19.52 -2.83
N ALA A 174 3.09 18.28 -3.02
CA ALA A 174 2.50 17.34 -3.98
C ALA A 174 1.01 17.11 -3.68
N LEU A 175 0.67 16.83 -2.42
CA LEU A 175 -0.71 16.62 -1.99
C LEU A 175 -1.57 17.86 -2.21
N SER A 176 -1.05 19.05 -1.92
CA SER A 176 -1.78 20.31 -2.07
C SER A 176 -2.09 20.61 -3.53
N VAL A 177 -1.10 20.49 -4.42
CA VAL A 177 -1.27 20.72 -5.87
C VAL A 177 -2.21 19.68 -6.47
N SER A 178 -2.01 18.40 -6.16
CA SER A 178 -2.86 17.32 -6.68
C SER A 178 -4.29 17.41 -6.14
N TRP A 179 -4.47 17.78 -4.87
CA TRP A 179 -5.79 17.98 -4.28
C TRP A 179 -6.52 19.15 -4.94
N LEU A 180 -5.86 20.30 -5.13
CA LEU A 180 -6.46 21.46 -5.78
C LEU A 180 -6.86 21.15 -7.23
N ALA A 181 -5.98 20.49 -7.98
CA ALA A 181 -6.27 20.05 -9.35
C ALA A 181 -7.44 19.07 -9.39
N SER A 182 -7.47 18.09 -8.47
CA SER A 182 -8.55 17.10 -8.39
C SER A 182 -9.88 17.73 -7.95
N ALA A 183 -9.86 18.70 -7.05
CA ALA A 183 -11.04 19.42 -6.60
C ALA A 183 -11.61 20.32 -7.71
N ALA A 184 -10.75 21.06 -8.41
CA ALA A 184 -11.14 21.86 -9.57
C ALA A 184 -11.73 20.96 -10.68
N HIS A 185 -11.07 19.84 -10.97
CA HIS A 185 -11.56 18.86 -11.91
C HIS A 185 -12.90 18.27 -11.46
N ALA A 186 -13.03 17.84 -10.20
CA ALA A 186 -14.27 17.26 -9.69
C ALA A 186 -15.45 18.26 -9.70
N LEU A 187 -15.18 19.54 -9.51
CA LEU A 187 -16.20 20.59 -9.55
C LEU A 187 -16.65 20.92 -10.97
N LEU A 188 -15.67 21.15 -11.86
CA LEU A 188 -15.93 21.57 -13.23
C LEU A 188 -16.38 20.42 -14.12
N ARG A 189 -16.02 19.18 -13.77
CA ARG A 189 -16.31 18.05 -14.63
C ARG A 189 -17.80 17.76 -14.68
N ASN A 190 -18.36 17.87 -15.88
CA ASN A 190 -19.75 17.51 -16.12
C ASN A 190 -19.82 16.02 -16.41
N ASN A 191 -20.15 15.24 -15.40
CA ASN A 191 -20.40 13.83 -15.53
C ASN A 191 -21.88 13.64 -15.90
N ARG A 192 -22.17 12.89 -16.99
CA ARG A 192 -23.53 12.54 -17.43
C ARG A 192 -24.31 11.63 -16.47
N LEU A 193 -24.00 11.61 -15.18
CA LEU A 193 -24.84 11.05 -14.12
C LEU A 193 -26.12 11.89 -14.00
N LYS A 194 -27.03 11.58 -14.92
CA LYS A 194 -28.50 11.63 -14.93
C LYS A 194 -29.26 12.91 -14.57
N ASP A 195 -28.68 13.94 -13.97
CA ASP A 195 -29.49 14.99 -13.32
C ASP A 195 -29.40 16.38 -13.98
N ASP A 196 -28.40 16.63 -14.82
CA ASP A 196 -28.20 17.98 -15.40
C ASP A 196 -28.75 18.11 -16.82
N SER A 197 -28.78 17.02 -17.60
CA SER A 197 -29.32 17.01 -18.96
C SER A 197 -30.86 16.97 -19.01
N PHE A 198 -31.51 16.37 -18.00
CA PHE A 198 -32.97 16.32 -17.90
C PHE A 198 -33.57 17.70 -17.57
N ASP A 199 -32.90 18.52 -16.74
CA ASP A 199 -33.38 19.85 -16.38
C ASP A 199 -33.12 20.89 -17.48
N LYS A 200 -31.98 20.85 -18.20
CA LYS A 200 -31.74 21.72 -19.38
C LYS A 200 -32.82 21.51 -20.45
N ARG A 201 -33.27 20.26 -20.65
CA ARG A 201 -34.37 19.91 -21.55
C ARG A 201 -35.73 20.41 -21.04
N LYS A 202 -36.01 20.35 -19.73
CA LYS A 202 -37.23 20.92 -19.14
C LYS A 202 -37.27 22.45 -19.22
N GLY A 203 -36.16 23.13 -18.94
CA GLY A 203 -36.06 24.59 -19.05
C GLY A 203 -36.26 25.08 -20.49
N SER A 204 -35.67 24.39 -21.46
CA SER A 204 -35.85 24.68 -22.88
C SER A 204 -37.28 24.40 -23.36
N ALA A 205 -37.91 23.30 -22.92
CA ALA A 205 -39.29 22.98 -23.27
C ALA A 205 -40.32 23.94 -22.62
N ALA A 206 -40.04 24.43 -21.41
CA ALA A 206 -40.87 25.43 -20.74
C ALA A 206 -40.78 26.79 -21.45
N SER A 207 -39.58 27.21 -21.86
CA SER A 207 -39.38 28.46 -22.61
C SER A 207 -40.04 28.43 -23.99
N ALA A 208 -39.93 27.31 -24.72
CA ALA A 208 -40.57 27.16 -26.03
C ALA A 208 -42.10 27.21 -25.94
N LYS A 209 -42.69 26.65 -24.87
CA LYS A 209 -44.14 26.69 -24.65
C LYS A 209 -44.67 28.10 -24.30
N VAL A 210 -43.84 28.93 -23.65
CA VAL A 210 -44.20 30.33 -23.35
C VAL A 210 -44.19 31.19 -24.61
N GLU A 211 -43.26 30.91 -25.53
CA GLU A 211 -43.15 31.62 -26.81
C GLU A 211 -44.26 31.23 -27.81
N GLU A 212 -44.81 30.02 -27.72
CA GLU A 212 -45.97 29.58 -28.52
C GLU A 212 -47.32 30.16 -28.03
N LEU A 213 -47.36 30.72 -26.81
CA LEU A 213 -48.56 31.28 -26.16
C LEU A 213 -48.64 32.81 -26.21
N VAL A 214 -47.67 33.48 -26.84
CA VAL A 214 -47.62 34.94 -27.08
C VAL A 214 -47.82 35.21 -28.57
#